data_AF-A0A8B8S5J9-F1
#
_entry.id   AF-A0A8B8S5J9-F1
#
_cell.length_a   1.000
_cell.length_b   1.000
_cell.length_c   1.000
_cell.angle_alpha   90.00
_cell.angle_beta   90.00
_cell.angle_gamma   90.00
#
_symmetry.space_group_name_H-M   'P 1'
#
loop_
_entity.id
_entity.type
_entity.pdbx_description
1 polymer ?
#
loop_
_entity_poly.entity_id
_entity_poly.type
_entity_poly.pdbx_seq_one_letter_code
_entity_poly.pdbx_strand_id
1 'polypeptide(L)'
;MRLRNGTVATALAFITSFLTLSWYTTWQNGKDDTLKLLKELTSKKSLQVPSIYYHLPHLLQNEGSLQPAVQIGNGRKGVSIVMGIPTVKREVKSYLIETLHSLIDNLYPEEKLDCVIVVFIGETDIDYVHGVVANLEKEFSKEISSGLVEIISPPESYYPDLTNLKETFGDSKERVRWRTKQNLDYCFLMMYAQEKGTYYIQLEDDIIVKQNYFNTIKNFALQLSSEEWMILEFSQLGFIGKMFQSPDLTLIVEFIFMFYKEKPIDWLLDHILWVKVCNPEKDAKHCDRQKANLRIRFRPSLFQHVGLHSSLTGKIQKLTDKDYMKPLLLKIHVNPPAEVSTSLKVYQGHTLEKTYMGEDFFWAITPVAGDYILFKFDKPVNVESYLFHSGNQEHPGDILLNTTVEVLPFKSEGLEISKETKDKRLEDGYFRIDDLPCSASCSPSVDVLSEPLSWCQQRHEPPSQDLFGDAHGHGPLEAVTIHPKRL
;
A
#
# COMPACT_ATOMS: atom_id res chain seq x y z
N MET A 1 12.26 61.37 -45.15
CA MET A 1 11.57 60.53 -46.16
C MET A 1 10.62 59.60 -45.41
N ARG A 2 9.31 59.89 -45.41
CA ARG A 2 8.27 59.10 -44.73
C ARG A 2 8.04 57.80 -45.50
N LEU A 3 8.56 56.67 -45.02
CA LEU A 3 8.13 55.35 -45.50
C LEU A 3 6.66 55.15 -45.04
N ARG A 4 5.77 54.94 -46.02
CA ARG A 4 4.33 54.73 -45.79
C ARG A 4 4.13 53.46 -44.95
N ASN A 5 3.44 53.61 -43.81
CA ASN A 5 3.05 52.53 -42.90
C ASN A 5 2.34 51.33 -43.57
N GLY A 6 1.80 51.49 -44.79
CA GLY A 6 1.15 50.41 -45.53
C GLY A 6 2.09 49.33 -46.07
N THR A 7 3.36 49.63 -46.34
CA THR A 7 4.31 48.67 -46.95
C THR A 7 4.92 47.71 -45.92
N VAL A 8 5.09 48.17 -44.67
CA VAL A 8 5.61 47.35 -43.57
C VAL A 8 4.52 46.39 -43.06
N ALA A 9 3.28 46.85 -42.94
CA ALA A 9 2.15 46.01 -42.52
C ALA A 9 1.84 44.89 -43.52
N THR A 10 1.93 45.17 -44.83
CA THR A 10 1.76 44.15 -45.87
C THR A 10 2.91 43.14 -45.86
N ALA A 11 4.17 43.58 -45.73
CA ALA A 11 5.31 42.67 -45.62
C ALA A 11 5.21 41.74 -44.38
N LEU A 12 4.80 42.27 -43.23
CA LEU A 12 4.58 41.47 -42.01
C LEU A 12 3.45 40.45 -42.17
N ALA A 13 2.33 40.83 -42.80
CA ALA A 13 1.22 39.91 -43.07
C ALA A 13 1.60 38.78 -44.04
N PHE A 14 2.44 39.07 -45.04
CA PHE A 14 2.96 38.05 -45.96
C PHE A 14 3.94 37.10 -45.26
N ILE A 15 4.83 37.60 -44.40
CA ILE A 15 5.80 36.77 -43.66
C ILE A 15 5.09 35.87 -42.65
N THR A 16 4.11 36.40 -41.89
CA THR A 16 3.34 35.59 -40.94
C THR A 16 2.49 34.54 -41.65
N SER A 17 1.88 34.87 -42.80
CA SER A 17 1.11 33.90 -43.58
C SER A 17 1.99 32.81 -44.20
N PHE A 18 3.21 33.13 -44.65
CA PHE A 18 4.14 32.12 -45.18
C PHE A 18 4.68 31.20 -44.08
N LEU A 19 4.96 31.75 -42.90
CA LEU A 19 5.37 30.95 -41.75
C LEU A 19 4.22 30.04 -41.30
N THR A 20 2.98 30.53 -41.17
CA THR A 20 1.85 29.67 -40.79
C THR A 20 1.56 28.60 -41.83
N LEU A 21 1.65 28.90 -43.13
CA LEU A 21 1.51 27.88 -44.18
C LEU A 21 2.62 26.84 -44.10
N SER A 22 3.88 27.27 -43.92
CA SER A 22 5.05 26.39 -43.82
C SER A 22 4.95 25.47 -42.60
N TRP A 23 4.60 26.00 -41.43
CA TRP A 23 4.36 25.21 -40.21
C TRP A 23 3.18 24.26 -40.37
N TYR A 24 2.10 24.70 -41.02
CA TYR A 24 0.95 23.84 -41.32
C TYR A 24 1.30 22.70 -42.27
N THR A 25 2.08 22.95 -43.33
CA THR A 25 2.57 21.90 -44.23
C THR A 25 3.56 20.95 -43.53
N THR A 26 4.44 21.45 -42.67
CA THR A 26 5.38 20.60 -41.91
C THR A 26 4.64 19.75 -40.89
N TRP A 27 3.59 20.28 -40.26
CA TRP A 27 2.72 19.54 -39.34
C TRP A 27 1.86 18.49 -40.07
N GLN A 28 1.29 18.83 -41.22
CA GLN A 28 0.57 17.87 -42.08
C GLN A 28 1.49 16.76 -42.58
N ASN A 29 2.69 17.10 -43.07
CA ASN A 29 3.68 16.12 -43.51
C ASN A 29 4.14 15.21 -42.35
N GLY A 30 4.39 15.77 -41.15
CA GLY A 30 4.74 14.98 -39.97
C GLY A 30 3.61 14.04 -39.50
N LYS A 31 2.35 14.45 -39.67
CA LYS A 31 1.16 13.64 -39.39
C LYS A 31 0.97 12.52 -40.42
N ASP A 32 1.22 12.81 -41.70
CA ASP A 32 1.18 11.83 -42.79
C ASP A 32 2.34 10.81 -42.68
N ASP A 33 3.53 11.24 -42.24
CA ASP A 33 4.67 10.36 -42.02
C ASP A 33 4.48 9.45 -40.80
N THR A 34 3.89 9.95 -39.71
CA THR A 34 3.50 9.11 -38.56
C THR A 34 2.36 8.15 -38.90
N LEU A 35 1.37 8.58 -39.70
CA LEU A 35 0.32 7.68 -40.20
C LEU A 35 0.87 6.63 -41.15
N LYS A 36 1.86 6.98 -42.00
CA LYS A 36 2.58 6.03 -42.86
C LYS A 36 3.38 5.04 -42.04
N LEU A 37 4.08 5.48 -41.00
CA LEU A 37 4.85 4.61 -40.10
C LEU A 37 3.92 3.64 -39.36
N LEU A 38 2.78 4.13 -38.84
CA LEU A 38 1.75 3.30 -38.21
C LEU A 38 1.13 2.31 -39.21
N LYS A 39 0.86 2.74 -40.46
CA LYS A 39 0.40 1.85 -41.54
C LYS A 39 1.45 0.83 -41.95
N GLU A 40 2.74 1.17 -41.98
CA GLU A 40 3.82 0.22 -42.27
C GLU A 40 4.01 -0.80 -41.14
N LEU A 41 3.94 -0.37 -39.88
CA LEU A 41 3.98 -1.24 -38.70
C LEU A 41 2.77 -2.19 -38.62
N THR A 42 1.60 -1.73 -39.09
CA THR A 42 0.38 -2.56 -39.11
C THR A 42 0.22 -3.41 -40.37
N SER A 43 0.81 -3.01 -41.52
CA SER A 43 0.72 -3.74 -42.79
C SER A 43 1.81 -4.79 -43.00
N LYS A 44 2.94 -4.71 -42.29
CA LYS A 44 3.99 -5.76 -42.27
C LYS A 44 3.71 -6.89 -41.26
N LYS A 45 2.46 -7.29 -41.05
CA LYS A 45 2.14 -8.33 -40.05
C LYS A 45 2.36 -9.74 -40.61
N SER A 46 3.61 -10.23 -40.57
CA SER A 46 3.88 -11.67 -40.60
C SER A 46 3.51 -12.37 -39.28
N LEU A 47 3.35 -11.61 -38.20
CA LEU A 47 3.05 -12.09 -36.85
C LEU A 47 1.70 -11.56 -36.36
N GLN A 48 0.91 -12.44 -35.75
CA GLN A 48 -0.25 -12.06 -34.94
C GLN A 48 0.22 -11.94 -33.48
N VAL A 49 0.12 -10.73 -32.92
CA VAL A 49 0.50 -10.46 -31.53
C VAL A 49 -0.70 -10.73 -30.63
N PRO A 50 -0.54 -11.43 -29.48
CA PRO A 50 -1.60 -11.58 -28.50
C PRO A 50 -2.16 -10.22 -28.07
N SER A 51 -3.46 -10.17 -27.87
CA SER A 51 -4.18 -9.00 -27.36
C SER A 51 -5.45 -9.46 -26.67
N ILE A 52 -6.11 -8.55 -25.96
CA ILE A 52 -7.44 -8.81 -25.35
C ILE A 52 -8.43 -9.45 -26.35
N TYR A 53 -8.35 -9.11 -27.64
CA TYR A 53 -9.22 -9.66 -28.69
C TYR A 53 -9.00 -11.15 -28.97
N TYR A 54 -7.87 -11.72 -28.56
CA TYR A 54 -7.65 -13.17 -28.61
C TYR A 54 -8.50 -13.89 -27.56
N HIS A 55 -8.60 -13.32 -26.36
CA HIS A 55 -9.36 -13.89 -25.24
C HIS A 55 -10.85 -13.53 -25.32
N LEU A 56 -11.17 -12.35 -25.86
CA LEU A 56 -12.50 -11.77 -25.96
C LEU A 56 -12.74 -11.25 -27.39
N PRO A 57 -12.87 -12.14 -28.39
CA PRO A 57 -13.01 -11.74 -29.79
C PRO A 57 -14.30 -10.98 -30.11
N HIS A 58 -15.34 -11.12 -29.27
CA HIS A 58 -16.60 -10.38 -29.43
C HIS A 58 -16.41 -8.87 -29.27
N LEU A 59 -15.35 -8.41 -28.59
CA LEU A 59 -15.04 -6.98 -28.47
C LEU A 59 -14.75 -6.31 -29.83
N LEU A 60 -14.36 -7.07 -30.86
CA LEU A 60 -14.17 -6.53 -32.22
C LEU A 60 -15.50 -6.17 -32.89
N GLN A 61 -16.62 -6.63 -32.36
CA GLN A 61 -17.94 -6.38 -32.94
C GLN A 61 -18.49 -5.00 -32.56
N ASN A 62 -17.89 -4.33 -31.57
CA ASN A 62 -18.33 -3.02 -31.11
C ASN A 62 -17.12 -2.16 -30.70
N GLU A 63 -16.91 -1.05 -31.40
CA GLU A 63 -15.78 -0.13 -31.16
C GLU A 63 -15.76 0.44 -29.73
N GLY A 64 -16.92 0.54 -29.07
CA GLY A 64 -17.07 1.05 -27.72
C GLY A 64 -16.90 0.00 -26.61
N SER A 65 -16.62 -1.27 -26.93
CA SER A 65 -16.57 -2.37 -25.93
C SER A 65 -15.55 -2.19 -24.80
N LEU A 66 -14.54 -1.33 -24.99
CA LEU A 66 -13.51 -1.02 -23.99
C LEU A 66 -13.60 0.41 -23.45
N GLN A 67 -14.66 1.14 -23.78
CA GLN A 67 -14.94 2.46 -23.23
C GLN A 67 -16.01 2.33 -22.16
N PRO A 68 -15.87 2.95 -20.98
CA PRO A 68 -16.92 2.92 -19.97
C PRO A 68 -18.23 3.48 -20.53
N ALA A 69 -19.35 2.82 -20.25
CA ALA A 69 -20.67 3.31 -20.64
C ALA A 69 -21.07 4.54 -19.82
N VAL A 70 -20.67 4.56 -18.55
CA VAL A 70 -20.69 5.74 -17.69
C VAL A 70 -19.26 6.01 -17.23
N GLN A 71 -18.85 7.27 -17.29
CA GLN A 71 -17.57 7.75 -16.77
C GLN A 71 -17.76 9.13 -16.16
N ILE A 72 -17.62 9.22 -14.84
CA ILE A 72 -17.75 10.46 -14.06
C ILE A 72 -16.49 10.66 -13.26
N GLY A 73 -15.96 11.89 -13.29
CA GLY A 73 -14.75 12.29 -12.58
C GLY A 73 -13.80 13.08 -13.48
N ASN A 74 -12.74 13.60 -12.87
CA ASN A 74 -11.82 14.53 -13.55
C ASN A 74 -10.63 13.84 -14.23
N GLY A 75 -10.57 12.51 -14.23
CA GLY A 75 -9.48 11.75 -14.85
C GLY A 75 -8.13 12.01 -14.17
N ARG A 76 -8.10 12.11 -12.83
CA ARG A 76 -6.88 12.41 -12.08
C ARG A 76 -5.85 11.30 -12.30
N LYS A 77 -4.58 11.72 -12.50
CA LYS A 77 -3.42 10.84 -12.69
C LYS A 77 -2.24 11.36 -11.87
N GLY A 78 -1.19 10.53 -11.71
CA GLY A 78 0.03 10.88 -10.99
C GLY A 78 -0.07 10.77 -9.47
N VAL A 79 -1.05 10.01 -8.96
CA VAL A 79 -1.20 9.77 -7.52
C VAL A 79 -0.34 8.61 -7.03
N SER A 80 -0.07 8.53 -5.73
CA SER A 80 0.67 7.38 -5.19
C SER A 80 -0.16 6.10 -5.27
N ILE A 81 -1.44 6.13 -4.85
CA ILE A 81 -2.28 4.94 -4.72
C ILE A 81 -3.64 5.15 -5.40
N VAL A 82 -4.03 4.19 -6.24
CA VAL A 82 -5.36 4.08 -6.83
C VAL A 82 -6.13 2.96 -6.11
N MET A 83 -7.27 3.30 -5.52
CA MET A 83 -8.14 2.38 -4.79
C MET A 83 -9.30 1.95 -5.69
N GLY A 84 -9.30 0.69 -6.14
CA GLY A 84 -10.37 0.15 -6.98
C GLY A 84 -11.45 -0.54 -6.16
N ILE A 85 -12.71 -0.11 -6.30
CA ILE A 85 -13.87 -0.64 -5.58
C ILE A 85 -14.95 -1.07 -6.58
N PRO A 86 -15.09 -2.36 -6.87
CA PRO A 86 -16.22 -2.86 -7.65
C PRO A 86 -17.45 -3.01 -6.76
N THR A 87 -18.60 -2.66 -7.32
CA THR A 87 -19.92 -2.84 -6.72
C THR A 87 -20.86 -3.48 -7.72
N VAL A 88 -21.71 -4.39 -7.24
CA VAL A 88 -22.74 -5.06 -8.04
C VAL A 88 -24.06 -5.01 -7.28
N LYS A 89 -25.16 -5.15 -8.01
CA LYS A 89 -26.50 -5.10 -7.44
C LYS A 89 -26.70 -6.25 -6.46
N ARG A 90 -27.04 -5.89 -5.21
CA ARG A 90 -27.45 -6.83 -4.16
C ARG A 90 -28.97 -6.74 -3.94
N GLU A 91 -29.59 -7.87 -3.63
CA GLU A 91 -31.04 -7.93 -3.36
C GLU A 91 -31.44 -7.25 -2.04
N VAL A 92 -30.56 -7.30 -1.02
CA VAL A 92 -30.93 -6.93 0.36
C VAL A 92 -30.46 -5.54 0.76
N LYS A 93 -29.15 -5.25 0.64
CA LYS A 93 -28.54 -4.00 1.09
C LYS A 93 -27.32 -3.68 0.22
N SER A 94 -27.10 -2.40 -0.07
CA SER A 94 -25.82 -1.89 -0.58
C SER A 94 -24.95 -1.40 0.58
N TYR A 95 -23.66 -1.73 0.55
CA TYR A 95 -22.66 -1.33 1.54
C TYR A 95 -21.75 -0.20 1.03
N LEU A 96 -21.86 0.16 -0.26
CA LEU A 96 -20.94 1.06 -0.95
C LEU A 96 -20.78 2.42 -0.26
N ILE A 97 -21.88 3.05 0.14
CA ILE A 97 -21.85 4.37 0.79
C ILE A 97 -21.11 4.29 2.14
N GLU A 98 -21.37 3.25 2.93
CA GLU A 98 -20.70 3.02 4.23
C GLU A 98 -19.20 2.80 4.05
N THR A 99 -18.82 2.01 3.04
CA THR A 99 -17.42 1.78 2.66
C THR A 99 -16.72 3.07 2.23
N LEU A 100 -17.36 3.88 1.38
CA LEU A 100 -16.79 5.15 0.92
C LEU A 100 -16.61 6.15 2.06
N HIS A 101 -17.58 6.27 2.97
CA HIS A 101 -17.40 7.07 4.19
C HIS A 101 -16.21 6.56 5.01
N SER A 102 -16.14 5.24 5.26
CA SER A 102 -15.04 4.66 6.03
C SER A 102 -13.68 5.00 5.41
N LEU A 103 -13.55 4.91 4.08
CA LEU A 103 -12.32 5.25 3.37
C LEU A 103 -11.99 6.74 3.40
N ILE A 104 -12.96 7.59 3.04
CA ILE A 104 -12.75 9.02 2.80
C ILE A 104 -12.60 9.82 4.10
N ASP A 105 -13.34 9.44 5.14
CA ASP A 105 -13.30 10.12 6.44
C ASP A 105 -12.02 9.79 7.22
N ASN A 106 -11.34 8.69 6.86
CA ASN A 106 -10.04 8.29 7.42
C ASN A 106 -8.84 8.74 6.56
N LEU A 107 -9.05 9.62 5.58
CA LEU A 107 -7.97 10.27 4.81
C LEU A 107 -7.68 11.68 5.32
N TYR A 108 -6.40 11.98 5.54
CA TYR A 108 -5.93 13.35 5.76
C TYR A 108 -6.02 14.19 4.48
N PRO A 109 -6.10 15.53 4.57
CA PRO A 109 -6.25 16.41 3.40
C PRO A 109 -5.17 16.21 2.32
N GLU A 110 -3.92 15.97 2.71
CA GLU A 110 -2.82 15.69 1.78
C GLU A 110 -2.97 14.34 1.07
N GLU A 111 -3.45 13.33 1.80
CA GLU A 111 -3.71 11.99 1.25
C GLU A 111 -4.85 12.02 0.23
N LYS A 112 -5.88 12.85 0.45
CA LYS A 112 -6.97 13.07 -0.53
C LYS A 112 -6.48 13.65 -1.86
N LEU A 113 -5.31 14.30 -1.88
CA LEU A 113 -4.68 14.79 -3.12
C LEU A 113 -3.81 13.72 -3.78
N ASP A 114 -3.30 12.77 -3.00
CA ASP A 114 -2.34 11.72 -3.39
C ASP A 114 -2.99 10.35 -3.61
N CYS A 115 -4.33 10.32 -3.76
CA CYS A 115 -5.06 9.12 -4.13
C CYS A 115 -6.25 9.40 -5.07
N VAL A 116 -6.70 8.32 -5.71
CA VAL A 116 -7.97 8.28 -6.46
C VAL A 116 -8.71 7.02 -6.03
N ILE A 117 -9.99 7.15 -5.73
CA ILE A 117 -10.92 6.05 -5.50
C ILE A 117 -11.73 5.85 -6.78
N VAL A 118 -11.59 4.71 -7.43
CA VAL A 118 -12.37 4.35 -8.63
C VAL A 118 -13.46 3.37 -8.22
N VAL A 119 -14.71 3.84 -8.26
CA VAL A 119 -15.90 3.02 -8.05
C VAL A 119 -16.34 2.44 -9.40
N PHE A 120 -16.26 1.13 -9.53
CA PHE A 120 -16.73 0.39 -10.70
C PHE A 120 -18.09 -0.24 -10.44
N ILE A 121 -19.13 0.28 -11.09
CA ILE A 121 -20.47 -0.28 -11.05
C ILE A 121 -20.54 -1.39 -12.09
N GLY A 122 -20.40 -2.64 -11.65
CA GLY A 122 -20.38 -3.84 -12.49
C GLY A 122 -21.75 -4.23 -13.05
N GLU A 123 -22.60 -3.27 -13.41
CA GLU A 123 -23.94 -3.49 -13.95
C GLU A 123 -24.05 -2.90 -15.35
N THR A 124 -24.87 -3.52 -16.20
CA THR A 124 -25.13 -3.08 -17.58
C THR A 124 -26.49 -2.41 -17.74
N ASP A 125 -27.37 -2.54 -16.75
CA ASP A 125 -28.66 -1.85 -16.68
C ASP A 125 -28.42 -0.35 -16.38
N ILE A 126 -28.54 0.48 -17.42
CA ILE A 126 -28.24 1.92 -17.35
C ILE A 126 -29.13 2.65 -16.35
N ASP A 127 -30.40 2.27 -16.20
CA ASP A 127 -31.29 2.91 -15.24
C ASP A 127 -30.84 2.64 -13.80
N TYR A 128 -30.41 1.39 -13.52
CA TYR A 128 -29.82 1.05 -12.24
C TYR A 128 -28.50 1.80 -12.01
N VAL A 129 -27.61 1.82 -13.01
CA VAL A 129 -26.32 2.52 -12.93
C VAL A 129 -26.53 4.00 -12.62
N HIS A 130 -27.43 4.69 -13.34
CA HIS A 130 -27.76 6.09 -13.07
C HIS A 130 -28.36 6.29 -11.68
N GLY A 131 -29.15 5.34 -11.17
CA GLY A 131 -29.65 5.37 -9.80
C GLY A 131 -28.52 5.32 -8.76
N VAL A 132 -27.52 4.46 -8.97
CA VAL A 132 -26.33 4.40 -8.09
C VAL A 132 -25.50 5.67 -8.20
N VAL A 133 -25.26 6.17 -9.42
CA VAL A 133 -24.56 7.43 -9.67
C VAL A 133 -25.24 8.59 -8.95
N ALA A 134 -26.55 8.75 -9.09
CA ALA A 134 -27.29 9.84 -8.46
C ALA A 134 -27.17 9.81 -6.92
N ASN A 135 -27.16 8.61 -6.33
CA ASN A 135 -26.92 8.45 -4.90
C ASN A 135 -25.49 8.85 -4.51
N LEU A 136 -24.49 8.49 -5.31
CA LEU A 136 -23.10 8.86 -5.07
C LEU A 136 -22.85 10.36 -5.26
N GLU A 137 -23.44 10.98 -6.28
CA GLU A 137 -23.37 12.42 -6.49
C GLU A 137 -24.02 13.21 -5.36
N LYS A 138 -25.14 12.70 -4.83
CA LYS A 138 -25.82 13.31 -3.69
C LYS A 138 -24.95 13.33 -2.44
N GLU A 139 -24.29 12.22 -2.11
CA GLU A 139 -23.51 12.09 -0.86
C GLU A 139 -22.06 12.59 -1.00
N PHE A 140 -21.42 12.39 -2.17
CA PHE A 140 -19.98 12.62 -2.39
C PHE A 140 -19.68 13.66 -3.50
N SER A 141 -20.59 14.61 -3.74
CA SER A 141 -20.43 15.66 -4.77
C SER A 141 -19.08 16.41 -4.70
N LYS A 142 -18.57 16.69 -3.50
CA LYS A 142 -17.30 17.39 -3.29
C LYS A 142 -16.11 16.52 -3.69
N GLU A 143 -16.14 15.25 -3.31
CA GLU A 143 -15.08 14.29 -3.58
C GLU A 143 -15.01 13.97 -5.08
N ILE A 144 -16.17 13.81 -5.73
CA ILE A 144 -16.27 13.64 -7.18
C ILE A 144 -15.75 14.88 -7.91
N SER A 145 -16.24 16.07 -7.56
CA SER A 145 -15.82 17.32 -8.22
C SER A 145 -14.35 17.67 -7.98
N SER A 146 -13.76 17.23 -6.85
CA SER A 146 -12.32 17.36 -6.61
C SER A 146 -11.48 16.40 -7.46
N GLY A 147 -12.08 15.32 -7.97
CA GLY A 147 -11.38 14.22 -8.65
C GLY A 147 -10.78 13.19 -7.69
N LEU A 148 -11.20 13.16 -6.41
CA LEU A 148 -10.86 12.11 -5.46
C LEU A 148 -11.63 10.81 -5.77
N VAL A 149 -12.92 10.93 -6.12
CA VAL A 149 -13.77 9.80 -6.48
C VAL A 149 -14.08 9.84 -7.97
N GLU A 150 -13.87 8.72 -8.66
CA GLU A 150 -14.31 8.50 -10.03
C GLU A 150 -15.30 7.35 -10.06
N ILE A 151 -16.30 7.44 -10.94
CA ILE A 151 -17.34 6.42 -11.10
C ILE A 151 -17.33 5.95 -12.54
N ILE A 152 -17.25 4.64 -12.74
CA ILE A 152 -17.29 4.02 -14.06
C ILE A 152 -18.27 2.85 -14.10
N SER A 153 -18.83 2.57 -15.26
CA SER A 153 -19.54 1.32 -15.54
C SER A 153 -19.11 0.75 -16.89
N PRO A 154 -19.12 -0.59 -17.05
CA PRO A 154 -18.77 -1.23 -18.31
C PRO A 154 -19.94 -1.15 -19.30
N PRO A 155 -19.69 -1.10 -20.61
CA PRO A 155 -20.73 -1.29 -21.60
C PRO A 155 -21.17 -2.76 -21.63
N GLU A 156 -22.42 -3.02 -22.01
CA GLU A 156 -22.94 -4.40 -22.16
C GLU A 156 -22.06 -5.23 -23.10
N SER A 157 -21.56 -4.59 -24.17
CA SER A 157 -20.70 -5.17 -25.19
C SER A 157 -19.29 -5.55 -24.70
N TYR A 158 -18.92 -5.20 -23.46
CA TYR A 158 -17.69 -5.70 -22.84
C TYR A 158 -17.80 -7.19 -22.48
N TYR A 159 -18.95 -7.63 -21.99
CA TYR A 159 -19.10 -9.00 -21.51
C TYR A 159 -19.36 -9.99 -22.66
N PRO A 160 -18.71 -11.17 -22.65
CA PRO A 160 -19.07 -12.25 -23.56
C PRO A 160 -20.42 -12.87 -23.16
N ASP A 161 -20.95 -13.76 -24.00
CA ASP A 161 -22.05 -14.62 -23.58
C ASP A 161 -21.64 -15.52 -22.39
N LEU A 162 -22.27 -15.30 -21.24
CA LEU A 162 -22.03 -16.04 -20.00
C LEU A 162 -23.07 -17.15 -19.73
N THR A 163 -23.96 -17.45 -20.69
CA THR A 163 -25.01 -18.47 -20.52
C THR A 163 -24.48 -19.89 -20.68
N ASN A 164 -23.47 -20.08 -21.53
CA ASN A 164 -22.94 -21.39 -21.93
C ASN A 164 -21.60 -21.73 -21.24
N LEU A 165 -21.48 -21.43 -19.96
CA LEU A 165 -20.27 -21.72 -19.18
C LEU A 165 -20.24 -23.17 -18.69
N LYS A 166 -19.04 -23.77 -18.68
CA LYS A 166 -18.81 -25.11 -18.15
C LYS A 166 -18.83 -25.09 -16.63
N GLU A 167 -19.62 -25.97 -16.02
CA GLU A 167 -19.59 -26.18 -14.58
C GLU A 167 -18.27 -26.81 -14.14
N THR A 168 -17.67 -26.26 -13.08
CA THR A 168 -16.42 -26.75 -12.50
C THR A 168 -16.50 -26.70 -10.97
N PHE A 169 -15.68 -27.51 -10.29
CA PHE A 169 -15.58 -27.57 -8.83
C PHE A 169 -16.88 -27.91 -8.08
N GLY A 170 -17.89 -28.45 -8.77
CA GLY A 170 -19.21 -28.69 -8.21
C GLY A 170 -20.05 -27.43 -8.00
N ASP A 171 -19.62 -26.30 -8.56
CA ASP A 171 -20.36 -25.04 -8.54
C ASP A 171 -21.59 -25.10 -9.46
N SER A 172 -22.69 -24.49 -9.05
CA SER A 172 -23.85 -24.29 -9.92
C SER A 172 -23.54 -23.33 -11.08
N LYS A 173 -24.35 -23.35 -12.16
CA LYS A 173 -24.20 -22.40 -13.27
C LYS A 173 -24.20 -20.94 -12.81
N GLU A 174 -25.04 -20.59 -11.85
CA GLU A 174 -25.13 -19.24 -11.31
C GLU A 174 -23.82 -18.83 -10.63
N ARG A 175 -23.23 -19.73 -9.84
CA ARG A 175 -21.95 -19.48 -9.18
C ARG A 175 -20.80 -19.39 -10.18
N VAL A 176 -20.79 -20.22 -11.21
CA VAL A 176 -19.81 -20.19 -12.30
C VAL A 176 -19.91 -18.89 -13.08
N ARG A 177 -21.12 -18.47 -13.43
CA ARG A 177 -21.40 -17.18 -14.08
C ARG A 177 -20.94 -16.01 -13.22
N TRP A 178 -21.28 -16.04 -11.93
CA TRP A 178 -20.89 -15.01 -10.96
C TRP A 178 -19.37 -14.85 -10.88
N ARG A 179 -18.61 -15.95 -10.65
CA ARG A 179 -17.13 -15.86 -10.55
C ARG A 179 -16.46 -15.50 -11.88
N THR A 180 -17.04 -15.92 -13.01
CA THR A 180 -16.53 -15.58 -14.35
C THR A 180 -16.71 -14.10 -14.66
N LYS A 181 -17.89 -13.55 -14.35
CA LYS A 181 -18.16 -12.12 -14.47
C LYS A 181 -17.24 -11.31 -13.55
N GLN A 182 -17.11 -11.73 -12.29
CA GLN A 182 -16.25 -11.05 -11.31
C GLN A 182 -14.79 -10.92 -11.79
N ASN A 183 -14.23 -11.96 -12.41
CA ASN A 183 -12.90 -11.87 -13.02
C ASN A 183 -12.81 -10.76 -14.08
N LEU A 184 -13.83 -10.64 -14.95
CA LEU A 184 -13.88 -9.61 -15.98
C LEU A 184 -14.09 -8.20 -15.40
N ASP A 185 -14.86 -8.09 -14.32
CA ASP A 185 -15.10 -6.84 -13.58
C ASP A 185 -13.77 -6.29 -13.04
N TYR A 186 -12.99 -7.14 -12.38
CA TYR A 186 -11.66 -6.77 -11.88
C TYR A 186 -10.71 -6.40 -13.01
N CYS A 187 -10.69 -7.14 -14.12
CA CYS A 187 -9.87 -6.77 -15.28
C CYS A 187 -10.23 -5.38 -15.82
N PHE A 188 -11.51 -5.06 -15.97
CA PHE A 188 -11.95 -3.75 -16.48
C PHE A 188 -11.45 -2.62 -15.58
N LEU A 189 -11.66 -2.79 -14.27
CA LEU A 189 -11.24 -1.83 -13.26
C LEU A 189 -9.71 -1.65 -13.23
N MET A 190 -8.94 -2.73 -13.26
CA MET A 190 -7.48 -2.67 -13.30
C MET A 190 -6.95 -2.00 -14.56
N MET A 191 -7.53 -2.32 -15.74
CA MET A 191 -7.16 -1.67 -17.00
C MET A 191 -7.44 -0.15 -16.95
N TYR A 192 -8.58 0.26 -16.38
CA TYR A 192 -8.90 1.68 -16.23
C TYR A 192 -7.96 2.40 -15.24
N ALA A 193 -7.55 1.71 -14.17
CA ALA A 193 -6.73 2.27 -13.09
C ALA A 193 -5.23 2.34 -13.42
N GLN A 194 -4.75 1.54 -14.38
CA GLN A 194 -3.31 1.33 -14.63
C GLN A 194 -2.49 2.61 -14.80
N GLU A 195 -2.99 3.60 -15.54
CA GLU A 195 -2.21 4.81 -15.81
C GLU A 195 -2.39 5.92 -14.75
N LYS A 196 -3.12 5.66 -13.66
CA LYS A 196 -3.53 6.71 -12.72
C LYS A 196 -2.56 6.93 -11.58
N GLY A 197 -1.85 5.90 -11.13
CA GLY A 197 -0.94 6.05 -10.00
C GLY A 197 0.19 5.04 -9.98
N THR A 198 1.06 5.16 -8.97
CA THR A 198 2.23 4.29 -8.79
C THR A 198 1.80 2.87 -8.41
N TYR A 199 0.80 2.78 -7.54
CA TYR A 199 0.27 1.53 -7.05
C TYR A 199 -1.24 1.45 -7.23
N TYR A 200 -1.74 0.24 -7.39
CA TYR A 200 -3.16 -0.09 -7.39
C TYR A 200 -3.47 -1.01 -6.22
N ILE A 201 -4.54 -0.72 -5.47
CA ILE A 201 -5.05 -1.60 -4.42
C ILE A 201 -6.50 -2.01 -4.74
N GLN A 202 -6.72 -3.32 -4.80
CA GLN A 202 -8.04 -3.91 -4.96
C GLN A 202 -8.77 -3.93 -3.63
N LEU A 203 -9.96 -3.34 -3.59
CA LEU A 203 -10.88 -3.34 -2.45
C LEU A 203 -12.22 -3.96 -2.85
N GLU A 204 -13.12 -4.08 -1.87
CA GLU A 204 -14.52 -4.49 -2.05
C GLU A 204 -15.43 -3.38 -1.50
N ASP A 205 -16.72 -3.40 -1.88
CA ASP A 205 -17.67 -2.35 -1.51
C ASP A 205 -18.35 -2.57 -0.15
N ASP A 206 -17.91 -3.55 0.63
CA ASP A 206 -18.44 -3.92 1.94
C ASP A 206 -17.35 -4.06 3.01
N ILE A 207 -16.49 -3.05 3.09
CA ILE A 207 -15.37 -2.99 4.04
C ILE A 207 -15.41 -1.76 4.94
N ILE A 208 -14.77 -1.87 6.09
CA ILE A 208 -14.36 -0.73 6.92
C ILE A 208 -12.84 -0.72 7.07
N VAL A 209 -12.29 0.46 7.33
CA VAL A 209 -10.84 0.67 7.44
C VAL A 209 -10.40 1.11 8.83
N LYS A 210 -9.15 0.79 9.17
CA LYS A 210 -8.47 1.34 10.34
C LYS A 210 -8.09 2.80 10.08
N GLN A 211 -8.06 3.62 11.13
CA GLN A 211 -7.51 4.98 11.06
C GLN A 211 -6.05 4.94 10.57
N ASN A 212 -5.64 5.96 9.79
CA ASN A 212 -4.28 6.07 9.23
C ASN A 212 -3.89 4.92 8.29
N TYR A 213 -4.86 4.22 7.70
CA TYR A 213 -4.58 3.11 6.77
C TYR A 213 -3.74 3.56 5.56
N PHE A 214 -4.02 4.74 5.00
CA PHE A 214 -3.37 5.21 3.78
C PHE A 214 -1.87 5.41 3.97
N ASN A 215 -1.48 6.22 4.95
CA ASN A 215 -0.07 6.42 5.31
C ASN A 215 0.62 5.09 5.66
N THR A 216 -0.07 4.20 6.37
CA THR A 216 0.48 2.87 6.72
C THR A 216 0.77 2.04 5.46
N ILE A 217 -0.16 1.99 4.49
CA ILE A 217 0.02 1.29 3.21
C ILE A 217 1.17 1.91 2.42
N LYS A 218 1.18 3.24 2.30
CA LYS A 218 2.18 3.98 1.52
C LYS A 218 3.59 3.75 2.08
N ASN A 219 3.76 3.91 3.39
CA ASN A 219 5.07 3.72 4.03
C ASN A 219 5.54 2.27 3.92
N PHE A 220 4.65 1.29 4.10
CA PHE A 220 5.00 -0.11 3.95
C PHE A 220 5.48 -0.44 2.52
N ALA A 221 4.79 0.07 1.50
CA ALA A 221 5.21 -0.10 0.11
C ALA A 221 6.56 0.61 -0.17
N LEU A 222 6.79 1.79 0.41
CA LEU A 222 8.05 2.52 0.26
C LEU A 222 9.23 1.82 0.93
N GLN A 223 9.03 1.21 2.11
CA GLN A 223 10.04 0.40 2.79
C GLN A 223 10.49 -0.78 1.93
N LEU A 224 9.55 -1.41 1.22
CA LEU A 224 9.81 -2.54 0.32
C LEU A 224 10.23 -2.12 -1.09
N SER A 225 10.55 -0.84 -1.33
CA SER A 225 10.91 -0.35 -2.67
C SER A 225 12.20 -0.92 -3.24
N SER A 226 13.08 -1.46 -2.38
CA SER A 226 14.32 -2.14 -2.78
C SER A 226 14.17 -3.66 -2.92
N GLU A 227 13.05 -4.21 -2.46
CA GLU A 227 12.77 -5.65 -2.47
C GLU A 227 11.96 -6.04 -3.71
N GLU A 228 12.14 -7.28 -4.18
CA GLU A 228 11.29 -7.84 -5.22
C GLU A 228 10.00 -8.39 -4.61
N TRP A 229 8.86 -7.75 -4.90
CA TRP A 229 7.54 -8.21 -4.50
C TRP A 229 6.54 -8.09 -5.64
N MET A 230 5.49 -8.93 -5.62
CA MET A 230 4.41 -8.91 -6.60
C MET A 230 3.08 -8.48 -5.98
N ILE A 231 2.81 -8.90 -4.75
CA ILE A 231 1.54 -8.61 -4.06
C ILE A 231 1.84 -8.18 -2.63
N LEU A 232 1.37 -6.99 -2.25
CA LEU A 232 1.30 -6.60 -0.83
C LEU A 232 -0.12 -6.85 -0.32
N GLU A 233 -0.24 -7.52 0.82
CA GLU A 233 -1.54 -7.87 1.42
C GLU A 233 -1.80 -7.09 2.71
N PHE A 234 -2.94 -6.40 2.76
CA PHE A 234 -3.40 -5.65 3.94
C PHE A 234 -4.67 -6.25 4.57
N SER A 235 -5.13 -7.40 4.06
CA SER A 235 -6.16 -8.26 4.67
C SER A 235 -5.93 -9.72 4.26
N GLN A 236 -6.31 -10.65 5.15
CA GLN A 236 -6.34 -12.09 4.86
C GLN A 236 -7.52 -12.51 3.98
N LEU A 237 -8.55 -11.66 3.90
CA LEU A 237 -9.83 -12.06 3.35
C LEU A 237 -9.84 -11.87 1.83
N GLY A 238 -9.87 -12.99 1.11
CA GLY A 238 -10.10 -13.03 -0.34
C GLY A 238 -9.24 -12.03 -1.11
N PHE A 239 -9.87 -11.23 -1.96
CA PHE A 239 -9.18 -10.26 -2.81
C PHE A 239 -9.08 -8.85 -2.19
N ILE A 240 -9.53 -8.68 -0.95
CA ILE A 240 -9.52 -7.38 -0.25
C ILE A 240 -8.08 -6.99 0.09
N GLY A 241 -7.76 -5.72 -0.16
CA GLY A 241 -6.51 -5.10 0.27
C GLY A 241 -5.29 -5.74 -0.40
N LYS A 242 -5.42 -6.22 -1.63
CA LYS A 242 -4.29 -6.71 -2.43
C LYS A 242 -3.77 -5.56 -3.29
N MET A 243 -2.53 -5.19 -3.06
CA MET A 243 -1.86 -4.08 -3.72
C MET A 243 -0.81 -4.60 -4.69
N PHE A 244 -0.71 -3.91 -5.83
CA PHE A 244 0.15 -4.23 -6.96
C PHE A 244 0.85 -2.95 -7.43
N GLN A 245 2.01 -3.11 -8.06
CA GLN A 245 2.58 -2.04 -8.86
C GLN A 245 1.70 -1.83 -10.10
N SER A 246 1.37 -0.59 -10.43
CA SER A 246 0.50 -0.31 -11.58
C SER A 246 1.05 -0.86 -12.91
N PRO A 247 2.38 -0.84 -13.20
CA PRO A 247 2.93 -1.47 -14.39
C PRO A 247 2.68 -2.98 -14.47
N ASP A 248 2.62 -3.68 -13.32
CA ASP A 248 2.39 -5.13 -13.26
C ASP A 248 0.94 -5.53 -13.52
N LEU A 249 0.00 -4.57 -13.49
CA LEU A 249 -1.41 -4.85 -13.77
C LEU A 249 -1.62 -5.46 -15.15
N THR A 250 -0.82 -5.13 -16.16
CA THR A 250 -0.94 -5.76 -17.50
C THR A 250 -0.72 -7.26 -17.40
N LEU A 251 0.31 -7.71 -16.69
CA LEU A 251 0.59 -9.14 -16.52
C LEU A 251 -0.56 -9.84 -15.79
N ILE A 252 -1.08 -9.21 -14.74
CA ILE A 252 -2.17 -9.76 -13.92
C ILE A 252 -3.45 -9.88 -14.75
N VAL A 253 -3.83 -8.81 -15.45
CA VAL A 253 -5.02 -8.75 -16.31
C VAL A 253 -4.94 -9.80 -17.43
N GLU A 254 -3.81 -9.90 -18.13
CA GLU A 254 -3.62 -10.91 -19.19
C GLU A 254 -3.74 -12.33 -18.66
N PHE A 255 -3.11 -12.62 -17.50
CA PHE A 255 -3.25 -13.94 -16.87
C PHE A 255 -4.69 -14.25 -16.48
N ILE A 256 -5.43 -13.27 -15.95
CA ILE A 256 -6.84 -13.45 -15.63
C ILE A 256 -7.64 -13.70 -16.92
N PHE A 257 -7.40 -12.96 -18.00
CA PHE A 257 -8.07 -13.20 -19.29
C PHE A 257 -7.79 -14.56 -19.90
N MET A 258 -6.62 -15.16 -19.65
CA MET A 258 -6.35 -16.54 -20.06
C MET A 258 -7.28 -17.55 -19.38
N PHE A 259 -7.70 -17.29 -18.14
CA PHE A 259 -8.35 -18.29 -17.27
C PHE A 259 -9.65 -17.82 -16.60
N TYR A 260 -10.24 -16.71 -17.05
CA TYR A 260 -11.39 -16.07 -16.38
C TYR A 260 -12.62 -16.98 -16.24
N LYS A 261 -12.79 -17.97 -17.13
CA LYS A 261 -13.85 -18.98 -17.07
C LYS A 261 -13.51 -20.13 -16.11
N GLU A 262 -12.23 -20.39 -15.90
CA GLU A 262 -11.76 -21.63 -15.29
C GLU A 262 -11.77 -21.58 -13.77
N LYS A 263 -11.32 -20.49 -13.16
CA LYS A 263 -11.15 -20.38 -11.70
C LYS A 263 -11.59 -19.01 -11.16
N PRO A 264 -12.00 -18.92 -9.88
CA PRO A 264 -12.21 -17.62 -9.23
C PRO A 264 -10.89 -16.86 -9.04
N ILE A 265 -10.99 -15.55 -8.85
CA ILE A 265 -9.85 -14.62 -8.85
C ILE A 265 -8.78 -14.96 -7.81
N ASP A 266 -9.18 -15.32 -6.58
CA ASP A 266 -8.25 -15.63 -5.49
C ASP A 266 -7.31 -16.78 -5.86
N TRP A 267 -7.87 -17.76 -6.57
CA TRP A 267 -7.12 -18.91 -7.02
C TRP A 267 -6.21 -18.53 -8.18
N LEU A 268 -6.69 -17.71 -9.13
CA LEU A 268 -5.87 -17.25 -10.24
C LEU A 268 -4.62 -16.51 -9.74
N LEU A 269 -4.75 -15.63 -8.75
CA LEU A 269 -3.59 -14.94 -8.15
C LEU A 269 -2.60 -15.89 -7.51
N ASP A 270 -3.08 -16.88 -6.75
CA ASP A 270 -2.20 -17.91 -6.19
C ASP A 270 -1.50 -18.75 -7.28
N HIS A 271 -2.18 -19.00 -8.40
CA HIS A 271 -1.60 -19.70 -9.55
C HIS A 271 -0.55 -18.85 -10.28
N ILE A 272 -0.71 -17.52 -10.37
CA ILE A 272 0.35 -16.64 -10.89
C ILE A 272 1.63 -16.83 -10.09
N LEU A 273 1.53 -16.77 -8.75
CA LEU A 273 2.68 -16.98 -7.87
C LEU A 273 3.24 -18.39 -8.02
N TRP A 274 2.38 -19.41 -8.09
CA TRP A 274 2.83 -20.79 -8.29
C TRP A 274 3.66 -20.94 -9.57
N VAL A 275 3.18 -20.41 -10.69
CA VAL A 275 3.88 -20.47 -11.99
C VAL A 275 5.20 -19.71 -11.96
N LYS A 276 5.28 -18.58 -11.22
CA LYS A 276 6.50 -17.77 -11.17
C LYS A 276 7.60 -18.38 -10.31
N VAL A 277 7.28 -18.98 -9.17
CA VAL A 277 8.31 -19.31 -8.16
C VAL A 277 8.29 -20.74 -7.61
N CYS A 278 7.25 -21.54 -7.87
CA CYS A 278 7.21 -22.89 -7.32
C CYS A 278 7.94 -23.87 -8.23
N ASN A 279 8.90 -24.62 -7.66
CA ASN A 279 9.56 -25.72 -8.34
C ASN A 279 8.72 -27.01 -8.20
N PRO A 280 8.23 -27.62 -9.29
CA PRO A 280 7.43 -28.85 -9.24
C PRO A 280 8.15 -30.06 -8.64
N GLU A 281 9.49 -30.06 -8.61
CA GLU A 281 10.30 -31.13 -8.04
C GLU A 281 10.51 -31.00 -6.52
N LYS A 282 10.02 -29.92 -5.91
CA LYS A 282 10.15 -29.65 -4.47
C LYS A 282 8.80 -29.75 -3.75
N ASP A 283 8.88 -29.80 -2.42
CA ASP A 283 7.70 -29.95 -1.57
C ASP A 283 6.86 -28.66 -1.48
N ALA A 284 5.64 -28.81 -0.95
CA ALA A 284 4.71 -27.70 -0.77
C ALA A 284 5.28 -26.60 0.13
N LYS A 285 6.04 -26.95 1.18
CA LYS A 285 6.65 -25.97 2.08
C LYS A 285 7.66 -25.07 1.38
N HIS A 286 8.43 -25.62 0.45
CA HIS A 286 9.31 -24.85 -0.40
C HIS A 286 8.51 -23.85 -1.24
N CYS A 287 7.47 -24.31 -1.93
CA CYS A 287 6.59 -23.46 -2.73
C CYS A 287 5.95 -22.35 -1.89
N ASP A 288 5.41 -22.66 -0.71
CA ASP A 288 4.81 -21.68 0.20
C ASP A 288 5.81 -20.61 0.63
N ARG A 289 7.04 -21.00 0.95
CA ARG A 289 8.11 -20.05 1.29
C ARG A 289 8.48 -19.16 0.10
N GLN A 290 8.57 -19.71 -1.11
CA GLN A 290 8.85 -18.91 -2.30
C GLN A 290 7.72 -17.92 -2.59
N LYS A 291 6.46 -18.37 -2.50
CA LYS A 291 5.29 -17.50 -2.65
C LYS A 291 5.29 -16.38 -1.61
N ALA A 292 5.64 -16.68 -0.35
CA ALA A 292 5.68 -15.69 0.73
C ALA A 292 6.71 -14.57 0.51
N ASN A 293 7.77 -14.81 -0.26
CA ASN A 293 8.73 -13.75 -0.62
C ASN A 293 8.15 -12.73 -1.61
N LEU A 294 7.29 -13.17 -2.54
CA LEU A 294 6.63 -12.28 -3.50
C LEU A 294 5.27 -11.75 -3.02
N ARG A 295 4.64 -12.45 -2.08
CA ARG A 295 3.36 -12.10 -1.46
C ARG A 295 3.59 -11.72 -0.02
N ILE A 296 3.96 -10.47 0.18
CA ILE A 296 4.34 -9.94 1.49
C ILE A 296 3.09 -9.39 2.17
N ARG A 297 2.85 -9.84 3.39
CA ARG A 297 1.65 -9.50 4.14
C ARG A 297 1.96 -8.52 5.26
N PHE A 298 1.25 -7.40 5.27
CA PHE A 298 1.23 -6.47 6.38
C PHE A 298 0.37 -7.02 7.53
N ARG A 299 0.83 -6.80 8.76
CA ARG A 299 0.10 -7.15 9.99
C ARG A 299 0.20 -5.98 10.98
N PRO A 300 -0.91 -5.60 11.64
CA PRO A 300 -2.25 -6.17 11.59
C PRO A 300 -3.02 -5.77 10.32
N SER A 301 -4.09 -6.50 9.99
CA SER A 301 -4.93 -6.20 8.83
C SER A 301 -5.55 -4.80 8.96
N LEU A 302 -5.56 -4.03 7.87
CA LEU A 302 -6.07 -2.65 7.82
C LEU A 302 -7.53 -2.57 7.38
N PHE A 303 -8.06 -3.65 6.80
CA PHE A 303 -9.40 -3.75 6.26
C PHE A 303 -10.18 -4.85 6.97
N GLN A 304 -11.47 -4.60 7.19
CA GLN A 304 -12.42 -5.58 7.72
C GLN A 304 -13.67 -5.64 6.85
N HIS A 305 -13.99 -6.83 6.37
CA HIS A 305 -15.22 -7.09 5.66
C HIS A 305 -16.43 -7.05 6.61
N VAL A 306 -17.47 -6.30 6.26
CA VAL A 306 -18.70 -6.11 7.07
C VAL A 306 -19.96 -6.55 6.34
N GLY A 307 -19.85 -7.00 5.08
CA GLY A 307 -20.97 -7.42 4.24
C GLY A 307 -21.65 -8.71 4.73
N LEU A 308 -22.75 -8.61 5.48
CA LEU A 308 -23.49 -9.80 5.91
C LEU A 308 -24.15 -10.56 4.74
N HIS A 309 -24.63 -9.83 3.74
CA HIS A 309 -25.33 -10.39 2.57
C HIS A 309 -24.45 -10.29 1.33
N SER A 310 -24.11 -11.44 0.75
CA SER A 310 -23.32 -11.52 -0.47
C SER A 310 -24.13 -11.07 -1.69
N SER A 311 -23.43 -10.66 -2.76
CA SER A 311 -24.02 -10.49 -4.09
C SER A 311 -24.41 -11.81 -4.76
N LEU A 312 -23.90 -12.94 -4.29
CA LEU A 312 -24.42 -14.25 -4.66
C LEU A 312 -25.68 -14.54 -3.84
N THR A 313 -26.84 -14.60 -4.51
CA THR A 313 -28.17 -14.76 -3.88
C THR A 313 -28.18 -15.89 -2.85
N GLY A 314 -28.72 -15.60 -1.66
CA GLY A 314 -28.86 -16.55 -0.56
C GLY A 314 -27.60 -16.81 0.27
N LYS A 315 -26.42 -16.29 -0.12
CA LYS A 315 -25.18 -16.49 0.65
C LYS A 315 -25.04 -15.44 1.76
N ILE A 316 -25.04 -15.92 3.01
CA ILE A 316 -24.73 -15.12 4.21
C ILE A 316 -23.23 -15.22 4.49
N GLN A 317 -22.57 -14.07 4.67
CA GLN A 317 -21.13 -13.98 4.89
C GLN A 317 -20.85 -13.38 6.27
N LYS A 318 -20.21 -14.16 7.13
CA LYS A 318 -19.82 -13.74 8.51
C LYS A 318 -18.31 -13.72 8.69
N LEU A 319 -17.56 -13.46 7.61
CA LEU A 319 -16.11 -13.46 7.69
C LEU A 319 -15.62 -12.26 8.51
N THR A 320 -14.78 -12.57 9.50
CA THR A 320 -14.03 -11.59 10.27
C THR A 320 -12.54 -11.80 10.03
N ASP A 321 -11.79 -10.71 9.85
CA ASP A 321 -10.34 -10.82 9.68
C ASP A 321 -9.72 -10.97 11.07
N LYS A 322 -9.02 -12.09 11.28
CA LYS A 322 -8.51 -12.47 12.62
C LYS A 322 -7.49 -11.48 13.17
N ASP A 323 -6.85 -10.70 12.31
CA ASP A 323 -5.83 -9.73 12.72
C ASP A 323 -6.34 -8.29 12.69
N TYR A 324 -7.60 -8.05 12.33
CA TYR A 324 -8.20 -6.72 12.40
C TYR A 324 -8.42 -6.29 13.86
N MET A 325 -8.19 -5.01 14.16
CA MET A 325 -8.21 -4.44 15.53
C MET A 325 -7.15 -4.98 16.50
N LYS A 326 -6.24 -5.87 16.07
CA LYS A 326 -5.05 -6.17 16.87
C LYS A 326 -4.14 -4.93 16.97
N PRO A 327 -3.49 -4.70 18.12
CA PRO A 327 -2.49 -3.65 18.22
C PRO A 327 -1.36 -3.92 17.22
N LEU A 328 -0.78 -2.85 16.70
CA LEU A 328 0.46 -2.95 15.94
C LEU A 328 1.54 -3.45 16.90
N LEU A 329 2.00 -4.69 16.72
CA LEU A 329 3.13 -5.23 17.47
C LEU A 329 4.43 -4.48 17.10
N LEU A 330 4.50 -3.97 15.87
CA LEU A 330 5.60 -3.18 15.35
C LEU A 330 5.24 -1.69 15.36
N LYS A 331 5.95 -0.88 16.15
CA LYS A 331 5.91 0.58 16.02
C LYS A 331 6.86 0.99 14.89
N ILE A 332 6.30 1.58 13.82
CA ILE A 332 7.09 2.09 12.71
C ILE A 332 7.95 3.25 13.21
N HIS A 333 9.26 3.18 12.97
CA HIS A 333 10.21 4.20 13.35
C HIS A 333 11.37 4.24 12.35
N VAL A 334 12.12 5.35 12.34
CA VAL A 334 13.30 5.54 11.50
C VAL A 334 14.44 5.92 12.43
N ASN A 335 15.46 5.06 12.51
CA ASN A 335 16.64 5.31 13.33
C ASN A 335 17.78 5.91 12.49
N PRO A 336 18.75 6.60 13.12
CA PRO A 336 20.01 6.96 12.47
C PRO A 336 20.74 5.72 11.93
N PRO A 337 21.55 5.82 10.86
CA PRO A 337 22.35 4.69 10.39
C PRO A 337 23.33 4.17 11.47
N ALA A 338 23.28 2.88 11.74
CA ALA A 338 24.16 2.22 12.71
C ALA A 338 24.42 0.75 12.35
N GLU A 339 25.61 0.28 12.68
CA GLU A 339 25.93 -1.14 12.81
C GLU A 339 25.36 -1.64 14.15
N VAL A 340 24.42 -2.57 14.09
CA VAL A 340 23.82 -3.17 15.29
C VAL A 340 24.37 -4.56 15.54
N SER A 341 24.58 -4.91 16.80
CA SER A 341 25.07 -6.23 17.19
C SER A 341 24.56 -6.62 18.58
N THR A 342 24.48 -7.92 18.83
CA THR A 342 24.05 -8.44 20.13
C THR A 342 24.66 -9.80 20.42
N SER A 343 24.90 -10.08 21.69
CA SER A 343 25.25 -11.43 22.15
C SER A 343 24.04 -12.35 22.35
N LEU A 344 22.82 -11.78 22.38
CA LEU A 344 21.61 -12.53 22.66
C LEU A 344 21.29 -13.49 21.50
N LYS A 345 20.90 -14.71 21.84
CA LYS A 345 20.53 -15.72 20.86
C LYS A 345 19.15 -15.42 20.27
N VAL A 346 19.12 -15.05 18.99
CA VAL A 346 17.90 -14.79 18.22
C VAL A 346 16.96 -15.99 18.22
N TYR A 347 15.68 -15.73 18.41
CA TYR A 347 14.59 -16.69 18.38
C TYR A 347 13.72 -16.47 17.12
N GLN A 348 13.38 -17.57 16.44
CA GLN A 348 12.51 -17.60 15.25
C GLN A 348 12.87 -16.66 14.08
N GLY A 349 14.07 -16.07 14.05
CA GLY A 349 14.54 -15.20 12.96
C GLY A 349 14.12 -13.73 13.08
N HIS A 350 13.65 -13.32 14.26
CA HIS A 350 13.30 -11.95 14.63
C HIS A 350 14.56 -11.22 15.14
N THR A 351 15.35 -10.66 14.22
CA THR A 351 16.71 -10.17 14.50
C THR A 351 16.74 -8.71 14.93
N LEU A 352 17.85 -8.30 15.56
CA LEU A 352 18.05 -6.93 16.02
C LEU A 352 18.10 -5.94 14.85
N GLU A 353 18.72 -6.34 13.74
CA GLU A 353 18.86 -5.53 12.53
C GLU A 353 17.48 -5.14 11.98
N LYS A 354 16.58 -6.10 11.82
CA LYS A 354 15.21 -5.86 11.34
C LYS A 354 14.43 -4.94 12.29
N THR A 355 14.70 -5.03 13.59
CA THR A 355 14.07 -4.16 14.59
C THR A 355 14.54 -2.74 14.48
N TYR A 356 15.85 -2.56 14.34
CA TYR A 356 16.45 -1.25 14.19
C TYR A 356 16.04 -0.55 12.88
N MET A 357 15.82 -1.32 11.82
CA MET A 357 15.34 -0.82 10.53
C MET A 357 13.81 -0.59 10.50
N GLY A 358 13.10 -0.98 11.57
CA GLY A 358 11.63 -0.87 11.63
C GLY A 358 10.90 -1.86 10.72
N GLU A 359 11.54 -2.97 10.35
CA GLU A 359 11.01 -4.04 9.47
C GLU A 359 10.32 -5.17 10.27
N ASP A 360 10.79 -5.45 11.48
CA ASP A 360 10.30 -6.53 12.36
C ASP A 360 10.55 -6.17 13.83
N PHE A 361 10.30 -7.09 14.77
CA PHE A 361 10.68 -6.96 16.18
C PHE A 361 11.88 -7.87 16.53
N PHE A 362 12.49 -7.63 17.69
CA PHE A 362 13.63 -8.40 18.17
C PHE A 362 13.12 -9.41 19.19
N TRP A 363 13.30 -10.69 18.90
CA TRP A 363 12.92 -11.75 19.83
C TRP A 363 14.12 -12.65 20.06
N ALA A 364 14.52 -12.76 21.33
CA ALA A 364 15.69 -13.51 21.73
C ALA A 364 15.41 -14.33 22.98
N ILE A 365 16.28 -15.29 23.24
CA ILE A 365 16.24 -16.08 24.48
C ILE A 365 16.58 -15.18 25.68
N THR A 366 16.05 -15.54 26.85
CA THR A 366 16.28 -14.84 28.12
C THR A 366 17.75 -14.45 28.33
N PRO A 367 18.05 -13.15 28.57
CA PRO A 367 19.41 -12.67 28.74
C PRO A 367 20.13 -13.27 29.96
N VAL A 368 21.44 -13.49 29.83
CA VAL A 368 22.35 -13.81 30.93
C VAL A 368 23.25 -12.62 31.27
N ALA A 369 23.90 -12.66 32.43
CA ALA A 369 24.79 -11.58 32.85
C ALA A 369 25.95 -11.44 31.86
N GLY A 370 26.23 -10.21 31.44
CA GLY A 370 27.22 -9.90 30.40
C GLY A 370 26.68 -9.91 28.97
N ASP A 371 25.40 -10.21 28.76
CA ASP A 371 24.78 -10.01 27.45
C ASP A 371 24.61 -8.52 27.12
N TYR A 372 24.73 -8.20 25.83
CA TYR A 372 24.63 -6.82 25.34
C TYR A 372 23.80 -6.70 24.06
N ILE A 373 23.27 -5.49 23.85
CA ILE A 373 22.73 -4.99 22.59
C ILE A 373 23.48 -3.69 22.30
N LEU A 374 24.18 -3.63 21.17
CA LEU A 374 25.05 -2.52 20.81
C LEU A 374 24.55 -1.87 19.52
N PHE A 375 24.42 -0.55 19.55
CA PHE A 375 24.15 0.30 18.40
C PHE A 375 25.36 1.21 18.19
N LYS A 376 26.10 1.00 17.11
CA LYS A 376 27.28 1.77 16.76
C LYS A 376 26.98 2.63 15.54
N PHE A 377 26.88 3.94 15.73
CA PHE A 377 26.48 4.85 14.66
C PHE A 377 27.57 4.96 13.60
N ASP A 378 27.18 5.01 12.33
CA ASP A 378 28.12 5.17 11.20
C ASP A 378 28.88 6.50 11.27
N LYS A 379 28.23 7.52 11.84
CA LYS A 379 28.78 8.85 12.11
C LYS A 379 28.29 9.31 13.49
N PRO A 380 29.04 10.19 14.19
CA PRO A 380 28.59 10.71 15.48
C PRO A 380 27.21 11.40 15.39
N VAL A 381 26.28 11.03 16.28
CA VAL A 381 24.89 11.53 16.29
C VAL A 381 24.60 12.33 17.55
N ASN A 382 23.99 13.50 17.42
CA ASN A 382 23.42 14.21 18.57
C ASN A 382 22.11 13.54 18.98
N VAL A 383 22.17 12.70 20.02
CA VAL A 383 21.00 12.01 20.57
C VAL A 383 20.44 12.86 21.70
N GLU A 384 19.19 13.32 21.58
CA GLU A 384 18.49 14.06 22.64
C GLU A 384 17.82 13.09 23.62
N SER A 385 17.13 12.07 23.09
CA SER A 385 16.48 11.03 23.90
C SER A 385 16.51 9.69 23.17
N TYR A 386 16.27 8.62 23.93
CA TYR A 386 16.11 7.27 23.40
C TYR A 386 14.89 6.57 24.01
N LEU A 387 14.32 5.64 23.25
CA LEU A 387 13.20 4.81 23.67
C LEU A 387 13.44 3.36 23.28
N PHE A 388 13.43 2.46 24.27
CA PHE A 388 13.38 1.02 24.04
C PHE A 388 12.04 0.47 24.51
N HIS A 389 11.24 -0.05 23.58
CA HIS A 389 9.96 -0.68 23.87
C HIS A 389 10.14 -2.20 23.96
N SER A 390 9.80 -2.81 25.10
CA SER A 390 9.88 -4.26 25.29
C SER A 390 8.57 -4.83 25.84
N GLY A 391 8.30 -6.10 25.52
CA GLY A 391 7.05 -6.79 25.84
C GLY A 391 5.89 -6.46 24.91
N ASN A 392 4.89 -7.36 24.86
CA ASN A 392 3.63 -7.10 24.17
C ASN A 392 2.46 -7.88 24.80
N GLN A 393 1.24 -7.67 24.31
CA GLN A 393 0.03 -8.29 24.87
C GLN A 393 -0.02 -9.82 24.73
N GLU A 394 0.61 -10.37 23.70
CA GLU A 394 0.68 -11.82 23.46
C GLU A 394 1.81 -12.48 24.27
N HIS A 395 2.83 -11.71 24.64
CA HIS A 395 4.03 -12.13 25.36
C HIS A 395 4.39 -11.15 26.50
N PRO A 396 3.58 -11.05 27.57
CA PRO A 396 3.78 -10.06 28.64
C PRO A 396 5.02 -10.31 29.51
N GLY A 397 5.62 -11.51 29.43
CA GLY A 397 6.84 -11.86 30.16
C GLY A 397 8.13 -11.52 29.40
N ASP A 398 8.04 -11.16 28.12
CA ASP A 398 9.19 -10.95 27.24
C ASP A 398 9.63 -9.47 27.30
N ILE A 399 9.97 -9.02 28.51
CA ILE A 399 10.36 -7.65 28.84
C ILE A 399 11.81 -7.56 29.30
N LEU A 400 12.45 -6.41 29.09
CA LEU A 400 13.78 -6.11 29.60
C LEU A 400 13.69 -5.72 31.10
N LEU A 401 14.34 -6.49 31.98
CA LEU A 401 14.33 -6.28 33.43
C LEU A 401 15.75 -6.04 33.96
N ASN A 402 15.92 -5.09 34.89
CA ASN A 402 17.23 -4.73 35.47
C ASN A 402 18.27 -4.36 34.39
N THR A 403 17.84 -3.50 33.48
CA THR A 403 18.62 -3.08 32.33
C THR A 403 19.40 -1.81 32.63
N THR A 404 20.64 -1.78 32.15
CA THR A 404 21.53 -0.62 32.23
C THR A 404 21.81 -0.11 30.82
N VAL A 405 21.81 1.21 30.64
CA VAL A 405 22.15 1.85 29.35
C VAL A 405 23.45 2.63 29.50
N GLU A 406 24.37 2.40 28.55
CA GLU A 406 25.69 3.00 28.50
C GLU A 406 25.90 3.67 27.14
N VAL A 407 26.54 4.83 27.11
CA VAL A 407 26.83 5.56 25.86
C VAL A 407 28.31 5.87 25.70
N LEU A 408 28.77 5.90 24.45
CA LEU A 408 30.12 6.32 24.09
C LEU A 408 30.08 7.66 23.36
N PRO A 409 30.54 8.75 23.97
CA PRO A 409 30.59 10.06 23.32
C PRO A 409 31.79 10.16 22.36
N PHE A 410 31.59 10.91 21.28
CA PHE A 410 32.62 11.25 20.30
C PHE A 410 33.70 12.12 20.93
N LYS A 411 34.95 11.69 20.83
CA LYS A 411 36.08 12.46 21.34
C LYS A 411 36.49 13.54 20.34
N SER A 412 36.08 14.79 20.60
CA SER A 412 36.68 15.97 19.95
C SER A 412 37.44 16.82 20.96
N GLU A 413 38.58 17.37 20.54
CA GLU A 413 39.34 18.35 21.33
C GLU A 413 38.47 19.60 21.51
N GLY A 414 37.87 19.77 22.70
CA GLY A 414 37.08 20.96 23.08
C GLY A 414 35.69 20.69 23.67
N LEU A 415 35.21 19.44 23.69
CA LEU A 415 33.93 19.11 24.32
C LEU A 415 34.08 18.97 25.86
N GLU A 416 33.62 19.98 26.60
CA GLU A 416 33.53 19.91 28.07
C GLU A 416 32.32 19.09 28.50
N ILE A 417 32.56 17.81 28.82
CA ILE A 417 31.58 16.94 29.46
C ILE A 417 31.31 17.44 30.89
N SER A 418 30.02 17.52 31.27
CA SER A 418 29.58 18.04 32.58
C SER A 418 30.24 17.32 33.76
N LYS A 419 30.37 17.99 34.93
CA LYS A 419 30.98 17.38 36.13
C LYS A 419 30.22 16.15 36.63
N GLU A 420 28.88 16.16 36.54
CA GLU A 420 28.01 15.05 36.95
C GLU A 420 28.17 13.82 36.05
N THR A 421 28.49 14.03 34.77
CA THR A 421 28.74 12.97 33.80
C THR A 421 30.10 12.29 34.04
N LYS A 422 31.11 12.98 34.58
CA LYS A 422 32.45 12.40 34.81
C LYS A 422 32.46 11.26 35.82
N ASP A 423 31.57 11.30 36.82
CA ASP A 423 31.50 10.30 37.90
C ASP A 423 30.83 8.98 37.45
N LYS A 424 30.13 8.98 36.30
CA LYS A 424 29.50 7.80 35.71
C LYS A 424 30.33 7.13 34.60
N ARG A 425 31.59 7.55 34.44
CA ARG A 425 32.50 7.06 33.40
C ARG A 425 33.10 5.71 33.77
N LEU A 426 33.03 4.76 32.85
CA LEU A 426 33.60 3.43 32.94
C LEU A 426 35.04 3.40 32.41
N GLU A 427 35.77 2.33 32.74
CA GLU A 427 37.19 2.15 32.36
C GLU A 427 37.40 2.09 30.83
N ASP A 428 36.40 1.62 30.09
CA ASP A 428 36.38 1.54 28.62
C ASP A 428 35.99 2.87 27.93
N GLY A 429 35.65 3.89 28.71
CA GLY A 429 35.27 5.21 28.21
C GLY A 429 33.77 5.40 27.95
N TYR A 430 32.94 4.38 28.18
CA TYR A 430 31.49 4.54 28.18
C TYR A 430 31.02 5.30 29.42
N PHE A 431 29.82 5.87 29.33
CA PHE A 431 29.14 6.55 30.41
C PHE A 431 27.82 5.86 30.68
N ARG A 432 27.59 5.47 31.93
CA ARG A 432 26.30 4.93 32.35
C ARG A 432 25.29 6.05 32.47
N ILE A 433 24.15 5.95 31.79
CA ILE A 433 23.11 6.98 31.83
C ILE A 433 21.98 6.57 32.77
N ASP A 434 21.46 5.34 32.62
CA ASP A 434 20.30 4.83 33.37
C ASP A 434 20.53 3.45 34.00
N ASP A 435 19.91 3.25 35.16
CA ASP A 435 19.77 1.97 35.87
C ASP A 435 18.29 1.78 36.26
N LEU A 436 17.60 0.79 35.70
CA LEU A 436 16.22 0.48 36.08
C LEU A 436 16.15 -0.52 37.25
N PRO A 437 15.57 -0.17 38.40
CA PRO A 437 15.32 -1.12 39.47
C PRO A 437 14.11 -2.02 39.18
N CYS A 438 14.19 -3.25 39.70
CA CYS A 438 13.14 -4.26 39.69
C CYS A 438 11.91 -3.80 40.50
N SER A 439 10.95 -3.12 39.88
CA SER A 439 9.58 -3.08 40.42
C SER A 439 8.56 -2.92 39.30
N ALA A 440 7.67 -3.91 39.22
CA ALA A 440 6.45 -3.88 38.42
C ALA A 440 5.47 -2.82 38.96
N SER A 441 5.76 -1.54 38.75
CA SER A 441 4.81 -0.41 38.81
C SER A 441 5.52 0.90 38.50
N CYS A 442 5.73 1.21 37.23
CA CYS A 442 5.99 2.58 36.80
C CYS A 442 4.67 3.22 36.37
N SER A 443 4.01 3.89 37.32
CA SER A 443 2.93 4.85 37.02
C SER A 443 3.58 6.14 36.48
N PRO A 444 2.99 6.81 35.47
CA PRO A 444 3.54 8.04 34.92
C PRO A 444 3.21 9.21 35.86
N SER A 445 4.22 9.90 36.38
CA SER A 445 4.04 11.24 36.95
C SER A 445 4.32 12.27 35.86
N VAL A 446 3.24 12.92 35.42
CA VAL A 446 3.18 14.08 34.53
C VAL A 446 3.52 15.34 35.32
N ASP A 447 4.20 16.31 34.69
CA ASP A 447 3.85 17.75 34.68
C ASP A 447 4.87 18.55 33.83
N VAL A 448 4.57 19.60 33.04
CA VAL A 448 3.39 20.20 32.38
C VAL A 448 3.93 21.35 31.50
N LEU A 449 3.25 21.67 30.39
CA LEU A 449 3.19 22.91 29.54
C LEU A 449 3.33 22.52 28.05
N SER A 450 2.35 22.65 27.14
CA SER A 450 1.06 23.36 27.10
C SER A 450 0.08 22.72 26.08
N GLU A 451 -1.12 22.38 26.59
CA GLU A 451 -2.45 21.90 26.07
C GLU A 451 -2.92 22.06 24.59
N PRO A 452 -4.10 21.48 24.18
CA PRO A 452 -4.89 20.35 24.76
C PRO A 452 -5.47 19.32 23.73
N LEU A 453 -5.79 18.09 24.18
CA LEU A 453 -7.10 17.38 23.99
C LEU A 453 -7.05 15.88 24.36
N SER A 454 -7.78 15.53 25.43
CA SER A 454 -8.68 14.37 25.69
C SER A 454 -8.36 13.01 25.01
N TRP A 455 -8.37 11.83 25.66
CA TRP A 455 -9.37 11.27 26.57
C TRP A 455 -8.74 10.24 27.51
N CYS A 456 -9.19 10.25 28.76
CA CYS A 456 -9.00 9.18 29.72
C CYS A 456 -10.05 8.09 29.44
N GLN A 457 -9.62 6.90 29.01
CA GLN A 457 -10.41 5.67 29.10
C GLN A 457 -9.53 4.60 29.74
N GLN A 458 -9.92 4.15 30.94
CA GLN A 458 -9.41 2.93 31.55
C GLN A 458 -9.40 1.79 30.52
N ARG A 459 -8.22 1.30 30.17
CA ARG A 459 -8.04 -0.07 29.68
C ARG A 459 -6.94 -0.73 30.48
N HIS A 460 -7.25 -1.92 30.97
CA HIS A 460 -6.29 -2.92 31.38
C HIS A 460 -5.32 -3.18 30.21
N GLU A 461 -4.22 -2.44 30.16
CA GLU A 461 -3.06 -2.83 29.34
C GLU A 461 -2.23 -3.86 30.13
N PRO A 462 -1.91 -5.03 29.56
CA PRO A 462 -0.93 -5.96 30.13
C PRO A 462 0.48 -5.34 30.11
N PRO A 463 1.47 -5.89 30.83
CA PRO A 463 2.75 -5.21 31.04
C PRO A 463 3.53 -5.08 29.72
N SER A 464 3.58 -3.86 29.19
CA SER A 464 4.62 -3.42 28.27
C SER A 464 5.51 -2.43 29.03
N GLN A 465 6.80 -2.45 28.76
CA GLN A 465 7.76 -1.60 29.47
C GLN A 465 8.52 -0.74 28.47
N ASP A 466 8.33 0.56 28.60
CA ASP A 466 9.11 1.58 27.91
C ASP A 466 10.30 1.98 28.79
N LEU A 467 11.49 1.85 28.24
CA LEU A 467 12.71 2.41 28.80
C LEU A 467 12.98 3.73 28.09
N PHE A 468 12.70 4.84 28.77
CA PHE A 468 12.95 6.19 28.30
C PHE A 468 14.12 6.77 29.07
N GLY A 469 15.06 7.39 28.36
CA GLY A 469 16.21 8.05 28.96
C GLY A 469 16.61 9.30 28.20
N ASP A 470 17.22 10.22 28.94
CA ASP A 470 17.73 11.49 28.45
C ASP A 470 19.24 11.35 28.18
N ALA A 471 19.67 11.72 26.97
CA ALA A 471 21.07 11.69 26.56
C ALA A 471 21.69 13.12 26.50
N HIS A 472 20.98 14.13 26.99
CA HIS A 472 21.48 15.51 27.04
C HIS A 472 22.78 15.64 27.84
N GLY A 473 23.70 16.46 27.33
CA GLY A 473 24.97 16.78 28.01
C GLY A 473 26.16 15.88 27.66
N HIS A 474 25.99 14.86 26.82
CA HIS A 474 27.07 13.94 26.42
C HIS A 474 27.75 14.29 25.07
N GLY A 475 27.26 15.31 24.35
CA GLY A 475 27.73 15.63 23.00
C GLY A 475 27.32 14.58 21.95
N PRO A 476 27.86 14.64 20.72
CA PRO A 476 27.60 13.62 19.71
C PRO A 476 28.05 12.23 20.21
N LEU A 477 27.25 11.19 20.00
CA LEU A 477 27.53 9.82 20.43
C LEU A 477 28.05 8.96 19.26
N GLU A 478 29.03 8.10 19.54
CA GLU A 478 29.52 7.05 18.64
C GLU A 478 28.75 5.73 18.82
N ALA A 479 28.33 5.42 20.05
CA ALA A 479 27.61 4.19 20.33
C ALA A 479 26.68 4.29 21.54
N VAL A 480 25.66 3.44 21.55
CA VAL A 480 24.77 3.16 22.68
C VAL A 480 24.75 1.66 22.92
N THR A 481 24.96 1.24 24.16
CA THR A 481 24.95 -0.16 24.58
C THR A 481 23.88 -0.36 25.66
N ILE A 482 23.06 -1.39 25.49
CA ILE A 482 22.12 -1.87 26.49
C ILE A 482 22.68 -3.16 27.07
N HIS A 483 22.66 -3.27 28.40
CA HIS A 483 22.93 -4.50 29.13
C HIS A 483 21.62 -5.01 29.73
N PRO A 484 20.95 -5.99 29.09
CA PRO A 484 19.62 -6.47 29.51
C PRO A 484 19.58 -7.13 30.88
N LYS A 485 20.74 -7.46 31.45
CA LYS A 485 20.87 -8.02 32.80
C LYS A 485 22.14 -7.52 33.44
N ARG A 486 21.99 -6.87 34.59
CA ARG A 486 23.11 -6.39 35.42
C ARG A 486 24.12 -7.52 35.69
N LEU A 487 25.41 -7.20 35.55
CA LEU A 487 26.54 -8.03 35.99
C LEU A 487 26.53 -8.25 37.51
#